data_AF-A0A940VX01-F1
#
_entry.id   AF-A0A940VX01-F1
#
_cell.length_a   1.000
_cell.length_b   1.000
_cell.length_c   1.000
_cell.angle_alpha   90.00
_cell.angle_beta   90.00
_cell.angle_gamma   90.00
#
_symmetry.space_group_name_H-M   'P 1'
#
loop_
_entity.id
_entity.type
_entity.pdbx_description
1 polymer ?
#
loop_
_entity_poly.entity_id
_entity_poly.type
_entity_poly.pdbx_seq_one_letter_code
_entity_poly.pdbx_strand_id
1 'polypeptide(L)'
;MLSMAIGGIVGESLDIDQRLKNLGDAVERRFKGRGGKISDGFVTGTLLYCVGAMAIVGSLESGLSGNHQILYAKSVLDGIVSLIFASTLGIGIVLSAFSVLLYQGSITLAASSLQPLLSETIKADTSAIGGLLIIGMSFNMLEMNNIK
;
A
#
# COMPACT_ATOMS: atom_id res chain seq x y z
N MET A 1 12.43 -3.21 -14.45
CA MET A 1 13.19 -3.86 -13.36
C MET A 1 14.39 -3.06 -12.86
N LEU A 2 15.21 -2.45 -13.73
CA LEU A 2 16.32 -1.59 -13.28
C LEU A 2 15.86 -0.44 -12.35
N SER A 3 14.72 0.18 -12.68
CA SER A 3 14.08 1.19 -11.83
C SER A 3 13.64 0.66 -10.46
N MET A 4 13.31 -0.62 -10.32
CA MET A 4 12.98 -1.22 -9.01
C MET A 4 14.24 -1.42 -8.18
N ALA A 5 15.34 -1.89 -8.78
CA ALA A 5 16.60 -2.05 -8.07
C ALA A 5 17.12 -0.70 -7.57
N ILE A 6 17.12 0.32 -8.42
CA ILE A 6 17.53 1.68 -8.06
C ILE A 6 16.56 2.27 -7.03
N GLY A 7 15.24 2.10 -7.24
CA GLY A 7 14.21 2.56 -6.30
C GLY A 7 14.32 1.91 -4.92
N GLY A 8 14.68 0.63 -4.86
CA GLY A 8 14.95 -0.09 -3.60
C GLY A 8 16.17 0.47 -2.88
N ILE A 9 17.30 0.66 -3.58
CA ILE A 9 18.52 1.25 -3.01
C ILE A 9 18.24 2.67 -2.49
N VAL A 10 17.55 3.49 -3.27
CA VAL A 10 17.19 4.85 -2.88
C VAL A 10 16.21 4.83 -1.70
N GLY A 11 15.19 3.97 -1.73
CA GLY A 11 14.20 3.83 -0.65
C GLY A 11 14.82 3.38 0.66
N GLU A 12 15.75 2.43 0.62
CA GLU A 12 16.51 1.97 1.78
C GLU A 12 17.45 3.06 2.30
N SER A 13 18.12 3.81 1.40
CA SER A 13 18.97 4.94 1.82
C SER A 13 18.19 6.10 2.47
N LEU A 14 16.91 6.25 2.12
CA LEU A 14 15.99 7.23 2.71
C LEU A 14 15.27 6.73 3.97
N ASP A 15 15.48 5.44 4.30
CA ASP A 15 14.94 4.77 5.47
C ASP A 15 13.40 4.90 5.56
N ILE A 16 12.73 4.62 4.43
CA ILE A 16 11.27 4.77 4.30
C ILE A 16 10.53 3.88 5.31
N ASP A 17 11.01 2.66 5.53
CA ASP A 17 10.48 1.74 6.53
C ASP A 17 10.52 2.35 7.94
N GLN A 18 11.66 2.92 8.35
CA GLN A 18 11.75 3.57 9.67
C GLN A 18 10.84 4.80 9.77
N ARG A 19 10.66 5.56 8.69
CA ARG A 19 9.71 6.69 8.67
C ARG A 19 8.27 6.23 8.80
N LEU A 20 7.87 5.18 8.09
CA LEU A 20 6.54 4.59 8.20
C LEU A 20 6.31 4.04 9.61
N LYS A 21 7.31 3.38 10.19
CA LYS A 21 7.26 2.86 11.56
C LYS A 21 7.12 3.99 12.57
N ASN A 22 7.89 5.07 12.44
CA ASN A 22 7.76 6.26 13.29
C ASN A 22 6.38 6.92 13.17
N LEU A 23 5.77 6.92 11.97
CA LEU A 23 4.39 7.38 11.77
C LEU A 23 3.40 6.45 12.47
N GLY A 24 3.57 5.13 12.35
CA GLY A 24 2.82 4.12 13.08
C GLY A 24 2.90 4.34 14.59
N ASP A 25 4.11 4.51 15.13
CA ASP A 25 4.36 4.73 16.56
C ASP A 25 3.73 6.04 17.06
N ALA A 26 3.76 7.09 16.24
CA ALA A 26 3.12 8.37 16.55
C ALA A 26 1.60 8.24 16.62
N VAL A 27 1.01 7.45 15.72
CA VAL A 27 -0.42 7.13 15.73
C VAL A 27 -0.74 6.25 16.93
N GLU A 28 0.05 5.22 17.22
CA GLU A 28 -0.12 4.33 18.38
C GLU A 28 -0.11 5.10 19.71
N ARG A 29 0.82 6.06 19.86
CA ARG A 29 0.89 6.96 21.01
C ARG A 29 -0.37 7.81 21.17
N ARG A 30 -0.97 8.30 20.07
CA ARG A 30 -2.22 9.07 20.12
C ARG A 30 -3.42 8.21 20.52
N PHE A 31 -3.44 6.94 20.13
CA PHE A 31 -4.55 6.03 20.39
C PHE A 31 -4.44 5.28 21.73
N LYS A 32 -3.48 5.62 22.61
CA LYS A 32 -3.19 4.94 23.90
C LYS A 32 -3.11 3.41 23.75
N GLY A 33 -2.63 2.96 22.60
CA GLY A 33 -2.45 1.54 22.30
C GLY A 33 -1.35 0.91 23.16
N ARG A 34 -1.59 -0.32 23.65
CA ARG A 34 -0.57 -1.09 24.38
C ARG A 34 0.21 -1.97 23.39
N GLY A 35 1.36 -1.48 22.92
CA GLY A 35 2.42 -2.30 22.33
C GLY A 35 2.40 -2.36 20.80
N GLY A 36 3.61 -2.37 20.22
CA GLY A 36 3.97 -2.17 18.79
C GLY A 36 3.20 -2.97 17.73
N LYS A 37 2.27 -3.82 18.12
CA LYS A 37 1.33 -4.52 17.23
C LYS A 37 0.46 -3.56 16.41
N ILE A 38 0.13 -2.38 16.94
CA ILE A 38 -0.65 -1.37 16.19
C ILE A 38 0.20 -0.78 15.07
N SER A 39 1.45 -0.42 15.37
CA SER A 39 2.39 0.11 14.38
C SER A 39 2.71 -0.92 13.30
N ASP A 40 2.97 -2.17 13.67
CA ASP A 40 3.20 -3.26 12.72
C ASP A 40 1.96 -3.48 11.82
N GLY A 41 0.77 -3.57 12.40
CA GLY A 41 -0.47 -3.71 11.63
C GLY A 41 -0.74 -2.53 10.70
N PHE A 42 -0.44 -1.30 11.13
CA PHE A 42 -0.57 -0.10 10.31
C PHE A 42 0.40 -0.11 9.13
N VAL A 43 1.67 -0.41 9.36
CA VAL A 43 2.71 -0.44 8.34
C VAL A 43 2.44 -1.56 7.33
N THR A 44 2.21 -2.80 7.81
CA THR A 44 1.91 -3.93 6.93
C THR A 44 0.64 -3.68 6.11
N GLY A 45 -0.44 -3.19 6.72
CA GLY A 45 -1.68 -2.87 6.00
C GLY A 45 -1.49 -1.78 4.97
N THR A 46 -0.78 -0.70 5.33
CA THR A 46 -0.52 0.43 4.42
C THR A 46 0.28 -0.03 3.20
N LEU A 47 1.35 -0.80 3.42
CA LEU A 47 2.15 -1.35 2.33
C LEU A 47 1.29 -2.28 1.46
N LEU A 48 0.54 -3.20 2.07
CA LEU A 48 -0.25 -4.17 1.33
C LEU A 48 -1.30 -3.52 0.42
N TYR A 49 -1.97 -2.48 0.93
CA TYR A 49 -3.01 -1.78 0.17
C TYR A 49 -2.47 -0.77 -0.85
N CYS A 50 -1.39 -0.05 -0.52
CA CYS A 50 -0.84 1.02 -1.37
C CYS A 50 0.09 0.49 -2.47
N VAL A 51 0.81 -0.62 -2.22
CA VAL A 51 1.74 -1.21 -3.19
C VAL A 51 1.02 -1.89 -4.36
N GLY A 52 -0.26 -2.25 -4.17
CA GLY A 52 -1.07 -2.82 -5.24
C GLY A 52 -1.16 -1.87 -6.43
N ALA A 53 -0.70 -2.31 -7.60
CA ALA A 53 -0.77 -1.55 -8.84
C ALA A 53 -2.18 -1.04 -9.20
N MET A 54 -3.20 -1.84 -8.86
CA MET A 54 -4.60 -1.48 -9.05
C MET A 54 -5.06 -0.34 -8.14
N ALA A 55 -4.35 -0.02 -7.06
CA ALA A 55 -4.62 1.18 -6.29
C ALA A 55 -4.33 2.43 -7.13
N ILE A 56 -3.19 2.47 -7.81
CA ILE A 56 -2.80 3.59 -8.68
C ILE A 56 -3.69 3.63 -9.93
N VAL A 57 -3.73 2.52 -10.68
CA VAL A 57 -4.48 2.44 -11.94
C VAL A 57 -5.98 2.64 -11.70
N GLY A 58 -6.54 2.05 -10.65
CA GLY A 58 -7.95 2.19 -10.29
C GLY A 58 -8.31 3.61 -9.87
N SER A 59 -7.48 4.27 -9.05
CA SER A 59 -7.71 5.67 -8.64
C SER A 59 -7.64 6.62 -9.83
N LEU A 60 -6.71 6.37 -10.74
CA LEU A 60 -6.52 7.18 -11.93
C LEU A 60 -7.67 6.97 -12.94
N GLU A 61 -8.11 5.73 -13.16
CA GLU A 61 -9.25 5.41 -14.04
C GLU A 61 -10.58 5.92 -13.46
N SER A 62 -10.75 5.87 -12.14
CA SER A 62 -11.87 6.48 -11.42
C SER A 62 -11.90 7.99 -11.60
N GLY A 63 -10.77 8.68 -11.43
CA GLY A 63 -10.70 10.15 -11.55
C GLY A 63 -10.81 10.67 -12.99
N LEU A 64 -10.47 9.86 -14.00
CA LEU A 64 -10.48 10.27 -15.41
C LEU A 64 -11.70 9.83 -16.20
N SER A 65 -12.10 8.58 -16.06
CA SER A 65 -13.19 7.99 -16.83
C SER A 65 -14.50 7.95 -16.05
N GLY A 66 -14.49 8.33 -14.77
CA GLY A 66 -15.63 8.13 -13.86
C GLY A 66 -15.98 6.65 -13.68
N ASN A 67 -15.11 5.74 -14.11
CA ASN A 67 -15.33 4.30 -14.03
C ASN A 67 -14.73 3.78 -12.71
N HIS A 68 -15.61 3.49 -11.77
CA HIS A 68 -15.25 3.06 -10.42
C HIS A 68 -15.23 1.53 -10.26
N GLN A 69 -15.52 0.76 -11.31
CA GLN A 69 -15.63 -0.70 -11.25
C GLN A 69 -14.38 -1.36 -10.64
N ILE A 70 -13.20 -0.91 -11.07
CA ILE A 70 -11.91 -1.42 -10.57
C ILE A 70 -11.72 -1.06 -9.09
N LEU A 71 -12.07 0.18 -8.71
CA LEU A 71 -11.96 0.63 -7.32
C LEU A 71 -12.91 -0.15 -6.41
N TYR A 72 -14.15 -0.41 -6.86
CA TYR A 72 -15.13 -1.20 -6.11
C TYR A 72 -14.68 -2.64 -5.91
N ALA A 73 -14.21 -3.30 -6.97
CA ALA A 73 -13.67 -4.64 -6.87
C ALA A 73 -12.51 -4.70 -5.87
N LYS A 74 -11.62 -3.69 -5.89
CA LYS A 74 -10.52 -3.57 -4.95
C LYS A 74 -10.99 -3.31 -3.52
N SER A 75 -11.95 -2.43 -3.28
CA SER A 75 -12.49 -2.17 -1.94
C SER A 75 -13.06 -3.42 -1.29
N VAL A 76 -13.72 -4.29 -2.05
CA VAL A 76 -14.21 -5.58 -1.54
C VAL A 76 -13.04 -6.49 -1.15
N LEU A 77 -12.01 -6.60 -2.00
CA LEU A 77 -10.81 -7.38 -1.70
C LEU A 77 -10.07 -6.84 -0.47
N ASP A 78 -9.84 -5.53 -0.40
CA ASP A 78 -9.17 -4.88 0.73
C ASP A 78 -9.98 -5.07 2.03
N GLY A 79 -11.32 -5.07 1.94
CA GLY A 79 -12.22 -5.41 3.04
C GLY A 79 -12.02 -6.84 3.57
N ILE A 80 -12.03 -7.84 2.69
CA ILE A 80 -11.78 -9.25 3.05
C ILE A 80 -10.38 -9.40 3.67
N VAL A 81 -9.37 -8.80 3.04
CA VAL A 81 -7.98 -8.84 3.48
C VAL A 81 -7.82 -8.15 4.84
N SER A 82 -8.49 -7.01 5.07
CA SER A 82 -8.46 -6.31 6.36
C SER A 82 -9.05 -7.13 7.48
N LEU A 83 -10.10 -7.90 7.21
CA LEU A 83 -10.71 -8.79 8.21
C LEU A 83 -9.74 -9.90 8.63
N ILE A 84 -9.07 -10.51 7.63
CA ILE A 84 -8.07 -11.56 7.87
C ILE A 84 -6.90 -10.97 8.67
N PHE A 85 -6.30 -9.88 8.22
CA PHE A 85 -5.14 -9.29 8.90
C PHE A 85 -5.47 -8.64 10.23
N ALA A 86 -6.68 -8.10 10.43
CA ALA A 86 -7.09 -7.59 11.74
C ALA A 86 -7.11 -8.69 12.80
N SER A 87 -7.38 -9.94 12.42
CA SER A 87 -7.32 -11.08 13.35
C SER A 87 -5.89 -11.43 13.78
N THR A 88 -4.89 -11.17 12.92
CA THR A 88 -3.47 -11.51 13.15
C THR A 88 -2.67 -10.34 13.73
N LEU A 89 -2.82 -9.16 13.14
CA LEU A 89 -2.05 -7.93 13.42
C LEU A 89 -2.84 -6.92 14.26
N GLY A 90 -4.11 -7.21 14.57
CA GLY A 90 -4.95 -6.40 15.46
C GLY A 90 -5.47 -5.11 14.81
N ILE A 91 -5.83 -4.15 15.65
CA ILE A 91 -6.57 -2.94 15.25
C ILE A 91 -5.75 -1.97 14.38
N GLY A 92 -4.42 -2.14 14.31
CA GLY A 92 -3.54 -1.34 13.46
C GLY A 92 -3.92 -1.37 11.98
N ILE A 93 -4.50 -2.48 11.51
CA ILE A 93 -4.97 -2.63 10.12
C ILE A 93 -6.08 -1.64 9.79
N VAL A 94 -7.00 -1.36 10.72
CA VAL A 94 -8.09 -0.40 10.48
C VAL A 94 -7.54 1.01 10.27
N LEU A 95 -6.44 1.36 10.95
CA LEU A 95 -5.80 2.66 10.80
C LEU A 95 -5.15 2.84 9.42
N SER A 96 -4.78 1.75 8.75
CA SER A 96 -4.22 1.82 7.40
C SER A 96 -5.24 2.32 6.36
N ALA A 97 -6.54 2.19 6.63
CA ALA A 97 -7.60 2.77 5.78
C ALA A 97 -7.42 4.28 5.59
N PHE A 98 -6.87 4.98 6.59
CA PHE A 98 -6.55 6.41 6.47
C PHE A 98 -5.43 6.66 5.46
N SER A 99 -4.37 5.84 5.48
CA SER A 99 -3.29 5.94 4.50
C SER A 99 -3.78 5.63 3.09
N VAL A 100 -4.63 4.61 2.95
CA VAL A 100 -5.26 4.26 1.67
C VAL A 100 -6.10 5.41 1.14
N LEU A 101 -6.92 6.04 1.99
CA LEU A 101 -7.76 7.18 1.61
C LEU A 101 -6.92 8.37 1.17
N LEU A 102 -5.85 8.71 1.90
CA LEU A 102 -4.95 9.79 1.50
C LEU A 102 -4.24 9.46 0.18
N TYR A 103 -3.73 8.24 0.03
CA TYR A 103 -3.00 7.82 -1.15
C TYR A 103 -3.89 7.76 -2.39
N GLN A 104 -4.96 6.97 -2.35
CA GLN A 104 -5.88 6.80 -3.48
C GLN A 104 -6.66 8.10 -3.75
N GLY A 105 -7.14 8.77 -2.71
CA GLY A 105 -7.91 10.02 -2.85
C GLY A 105 -7.10 11.15 -3.47
N SER A 106 -5.83 11.30 -3.09
CA SER A 106 -4.95 12.30 -3.72
C SER A 106 -4.67 11.99 -5.19
N ILE A 107 -4.48 10.72 -5.54
CA ILE A 107 -4.31 10.28 -6.94
C ILE A 107 -5.59 10.55 -7.74
N THR A 108 -6.76 10.19 -7.22
CA THR A 108 -8.05 10.42 -7.88
C THR A 108 -8.30 11.91 -8.13
N LEU A 109 -7.97 12.78 -7.16
CA LEU A 109 -8.08 14.23 -7.30
C LEU A 109 -7.09 14.79 -8.35
N ALA A 110 -5.87 14.27 -8.39
CA ALA A 110 -4.84 14.67 -9.34
C ALA A 110 -5.03 14.07 -10.75
N ALA A 111 -5.91 13.08 -10.89
CA ALA A 111 -6.04 12.26 -12.10
C ALA A 111 -6.31 13.08 -13.35
N SER A 112 -7.11 14.15 -13.25
CA SER A 112 -7.42 15.07 -14.35
C SER A 112 -6.18 15.70 -15.01
N SER A 113 -5.10 15.91 -14.25
CA SER A 113 -3.82 16.43 -14.76
C SER A 113 -2.89 15.33 -15.29
N LEU A 114 -3.14 14.07 -14.92
CA LEU A 114 -2.34 12.90 -15.29
C LEU A 114 -2.93 12.09 -16.46
N GLN A 115 -3.97 12.61 -17.13
CA GLN A 115 -4.65 11.99 -18.26
C GLN A 115 -3.74 11.37 -19.35
N PRO A 116 -2.61 11.99 -19.77
CA PRO A 116 -1.74 11.41 -20.79
C PRO A 116 -0.85 10.26 -20.30
N LEU A 117 -0.82 9.95 -18.99
CA LEU A 117 0.05 8.92 -18.41
C LEU A 117 -0.60 7.52 -18.36
N LEU A 118 -1.86 7.36 -18.82
CA LEU A 118 -2.60 6.10 -18.82
C LEU A 118 -2.56 5.38 -20.16
N SER A 119 -1.37 4.96 -20.58
CA SER A 119 -1.26 3.95 -21.63
C SER A 119 -1.50 2.55 -21.05
N GLU A 120 -2.09 1.65 -21.83
CA GLU A 120 -2.25 0.24 -21.43
C GLU A 120 -0.92 -0.42 -21.04
N THR A 121 0.18 -0.01 -21.68
CA THR A 121 1.54 -0.44 -21.34
C THR A 121 1.92 -0.09 -19.89
N ILE A 122 1.58 1.12 -19.43
CA ILE A 122 1.87 1.56 -18.07
C ILE A 122 1.00 0.79 -17.06
N LYS A 123 -0.25 0.48 -17.41
CA LYS A 123 -1.13 -0.37 -16.58
C LYS A 123 -0.52 -1.77 -16.38
N ALA A 124 -0.06 -2.39 -17.47
CA ALA A 124 0.54 -3.71 -17.43
C ALA A 124 1.86 -3.72 -16.63
N ASP A 125 2.74 -2.75 -16.88
CA ASP A 125 4.03 -2.65 -16.17
C ASP A 125 3.83 -2.40 -14.67
N THR A 126 2.92 -1.51 -14.30
CA THR A 126 2.61 -1.25 -12.89
C THR A 126 2.05 -2.51 -12.24
N SER A 127 1.15 -3.25 -12.91
CA SER A 127 0.60 -4.51 -12.42
C SER A 127 1.67 -5.58 -12.18
N ALA A 128 2.63 -5.71 -13.08
CA ALA A 128 3.75 -6.64 -12.92
C ALA A 128 4.63 -6.27 -11.71
N ILE A 129 4.91 -4.98 -11.53
CA ILE A 129 5.67 -4.46 -10.37
C ILE A 129 4.92 -4.72 -9.07
N GLY A 130 3.63 -4.39 -9.02
CA GLY A 130 2.78 -4.61 -7.83
C GLY A 130 2.71 -6.08 -7.45
N GLY A 131 2.56 -6.99 -8.41
CA GLY A 131 2.59 -8.43 -8.18
C GLY A 131 3.91 -8.90 -7.57
N LEU A 132 5.05 -8.41 -8.09
CA LEU A 132 6.37 -8.76 -7.56
C LEU A 132 6.57 -8.25 -6.12
N LEU A 133 6.12 -7.02 -5.83
CA LEU A 133 6.22 -6.45 -4.48
C LEU A 133 5.32 -7.20 -3.49
N ILE A 134 4.13 -7.63 -3.89
CA ILE A 134 3.26 -8.49 -3.05
C ILE A 134 3.94 -9.82 -2.72
N ILE A 135 4.63 -10.43 -3.69
CA ILE A 135 5.42 -11.65 -3.44
C ILE A 135 6.54 -11.36 -2.42
N GLY A 136 7.28 -10.26 -2.59
CA GLY A 136 8.31 -9.84 -1.64
C GLY A 136 7.77 -9.60 -0.22
N MET A 137 6.62 -8.94 -0.10
CA MET A 137 5.93 -8.77 1.18
C MET A 137 5.50 -10.11 1.78
N SER A 138 4.97 -11.02 0.97
CA SER A 138 4.57 -12.36 1.41
C SER A 138 5.76 -13.12 2.02
N PHE A 139 6.93 -13.05 1.38
CA PHE A 139 8.17 -13.61 1.91
C PHE A 139 8.62 -12.95 3.22
N ASN A 140 8.49 -11.63 3.33
CA ASN A 140 8.80 -10.90 4.56
C ASN A 140 7.87 -11.31 5.72
N MET A 141 6.57 -11.47 5.45
CA MET A 141 5.59 -11.93 6.43
C MET A 141 5.78 -13.39 6.87
N LEU A 142 6.38 -14.22 6.01
CA LEU A 142 6.77 -15.60 6.31
C LEU A 142 8.01 -15.70 7.21
N GLU A 143 8.54 -14.59 7.73
CA GLU A 143 9.75 -14.54 8.57
C GLU A 143 10.96 -15.27 7.95
N MET A 144 11.06 -15.30 6.61
CA MET A 144 12.30 -15.72 5.92
C MET A 144 13.47 -14.73 6.14
N ASN A 145 13.34 -13.81 7.10
CA ASN A 145 14.39 -12.95 7.66
C ASN A 145 15.25 -13.64 8.74
N ASN A 146 15.22 -14.97 8.85
CA ASN A 146 16.22 -15.76 9.61
C ASN A 146 17.20 -16.50 8.68
N ILE A 147 17.57 -15.91 7.55
CA ILE A 147 18.80 -16.33 6.86
C ILE A 147 19.91 -15.38 7.33
N LYS A 148 20.69 -15.88 8.30
CA LYS A 148 22.00 -15.33 8.68
C LYS A 148 22.98 -15.39 7.52
#